data_AF-A0A376JRS3-F1
#
_entry.id   AF-A0A376JRS3-F1
#
_cell.length_a   1.000
_cell.length_b   1.000
_cell.length_c   1.000
_cell.angle_alpha   90.00
_cell.angle_beta   90.00
_cell.angle_gamma   90.00
#
_symmetry.space_group_name_H-M   'P 1'
#
loop_
_entity.id
_entity.type
_entity.pdbx_description
1 polymer ?
#
loop_
_entity_poly.entity_id
_entity_poly.type
_entity_poly.pdbx_seq_one_letter_code
_entity_poly.pdbx_strand_id
1 'polypeptide(L)' 'MVEGHKAQEDDLPADALRTLALLQAELPLKKAAALAAEIHGVKKNALYKYALEQQGRVITGVAAGIALQRL' A
#
# COMPACT_ATOMS: atom_id res chain seq x y z
N MET A 1 -5.74 14.51 16.20
CA MET A 1 -6.93 13.65 16.03
C MET A 1 -6.89 13.09 14.63
N VAL A 2 -7.27 11.82 14.51
CA VAL A 2 -7.17 10.92 13.35
C VAL A 2 -7.60 11.55 12.01
N GLU A 3 -6.71 11.54 11.01
CA GLU A 3 -7.05 11.84 9.62
C GLU A 3 -7.96 10.73 9.07
N GLY A 4 -9.23 11.08 8.89
CA GLY A 4 -10.22 10.26 8.23
C GLY A 4 -9.93 10.14 6.75
N HIS A 5 -9.64 8.93 6.28
CA HIS A 5 -9.56 8.63 4.85
C HIS A 5 -10.91 8.10 4.39
N LYS A 6 -11.66 8.97 3.71
CA LYS A 6 -12.95 8.69 3.07
C LYS A 6 -12.70 7.74 1.89
N ALA A 7 -13.00 6.46 2.07
CA ALA A 7 -12.99 5.49 0.96
C ALA A 7 -14.13 5.83 0.00
N GLN A 8 -13.79 6.26 -1.22
CA GLN A 8 -14.71 6.17 -2.34
C GLN A 8 -15.00 4.69 -2.57
N GLU A 9 -16.27 4.36 -2.72
CA GLU A 9 -16.82 2.99 -2.66
C GLU A 9 -16.40 2.10 -3.85
N ASP A 10 -15.66 2.64 -4.81
CA ASP A 10 -15.05 1.93 -5.95
C ASP A 10 -13.52 1.73 -5.79
N ASP A 11 -12.93 2.41 -4.80
CA ASP A 11 -11.51 2.40 -4.48
C ASP A 11 -11.22 1.45 -3.30
N LEU A 12 -10.05 0.81 -3.31
CA LEU A 12 -9.64 -0.11 -2.25
C LEU A 12 -9.78 0.54 -0.85
N PRO A 13 -10.38 -0.16 0.14
CA PRO A 13 -10.57 0.41 1.47
C PRO A 13 -9.23 0.80 2.07
N ALA A 14 -9.18 2.00 2.67
CA ALA A 14 -7.97 2.57 3.24
C ALA A 14 -7.31 1.66 4.29
N ASP A 15 -8.13 0.88 5.00
CA ASP A 15 -7.66 -0.09 5.99
C ASP A 15 -6.89 -1.25 5.32
N ALA A 16 -7.35 -1.75 4.18
CA ALA A 16 -6.63 -2.76 3.40
C ALA A 16 -5.30 -2.23 2.85
N LEU A 17 -5.26 -0.97 2.43
CA LEU A 17 -4.03 -0.33 1.96
C LEU A 17 -3.01 -0.18 3.09
N ARG A 18 -3.46 0.22 4.28
CA ARG A 18 -2.61 0.32 5.49
C ARG A 18 -2.04 -1.04 5.88
N THR A 19 -2.89 -2.06 5.97
CA THR A 19 -2.46 -3.43 6.28
C THR A 19 -1.48 -3.95 5.24
N LEU A 20 -1.75 -3.71 3.95
CA LEU A 20 -0.86 -4.06 2.85
C LEU A 20 0.52 -3.37 2.97
N ALA A 21 0.58 -2.08 3.34
CA ALA A 21 1.85 -1.37 3.51
C ALA A 21 2.68 -1.94 4.67
N LEU A 22 2.02 -2.26 5.79
CA LEU A 22 2.68 -2.88 6.96
C LEU A 22 3.19 -4.28 6.63
N LEU A 23 2.38 -5.11 5.97
CA LEU A 23 2.77 -6.46 5.58
C LEU A 23 3.91 -6.49 4.55
N GLN A 24 3.96 -5.52 3.64
CA GLN A 24 5.04 -5.41 2.64
C GLN A 24 6.41 -5.11 3.25
N ALA A 25 6.47 -4.56 4.46
CA ALA A 25 7.74 -4.33 5.16
C ALA A 25 8.40 -5.65 5.60
N GLU A 26 7.58 -6.65 5.94
CA GLU A 26 8.02 -7.92 6.53
C GLU A 26 7.88 -9.11 5.56
N LEU A 27 7.09 -8.98 4.49
CA LEU A 27 6.73 -10.06 3.57
C LEU A 27 6.80 -9.62 2.11
N PRO A 28 7.03 -10.55 1.16
CA PRO A 28 7.00 -10.23 -0.26
C PRO A 28 5.60 -9.76 -0.70
N LEU A 29 5.57 -8.82 -1.64
CA LEU A 29 4.37 -8.14 -2.16
C LEU A 29 3.17 -9.07 -2.41
N LYS A 30 3.44 -10.21 -3.05
CA LYS A 30 2.42 -11.21 -3.40
C LYS A 30 1.71 -11.79 -2.17
N LYS A 31 2.44 -12.03 -1.07
CA LYS A 31 1.90 -12.53 0.19
C LYS A 31 1.19 -11.41 0.96
N ALA A 32 1.78 -10.22 1.01
CA ALA A 32 1.17 -9.06 1.65
C ALA A 32 -0.20 -8.72 1.04
N ALA A 33 -0.30 -8.70 -0.29
CA ALA A 33 -1.56 -8.45 -1.00
C ALA A 33 -2.61 -9.55 -0.80
N ALA A 34 -2.20 -10.82 -0.71
CA ALA A 34 -3.11 -11.91 -0.42
C ALA A 34 -3.66 -11.81 1.01
N LEU A 35 -2.80 -11.59 2.01
CA LEU A 35 -3.22 -11.48 3.41
C LEU A 35 -4.10 -10.25 3.65
N ALA A 36 -3.72 -9.07 3.13
CA ALA A 36 -4.55 -7.88 3.24
C ALA A 36 -5.91 -8.06 2.54
N ALA A 37 -5.96 -8.80 1.44
CA ALA A 37 -7.20 -9.15 0.77
C ALA A 37 -8.10 -10.04 1.64
N GLU A 38 -7.53 -11.05 2.28
CA GLU A 38 -8.29 -11.97 3.14
C GLU A 38 -8.77 -11.30 4.43
N ILE A 39 -7.94 -10.43 5.04
CA ILE A 39 -8.31 -9.69 6.25
C ILE A 39 -9.46 -8.72 6.00
N HIS A 40 -9.46 -8.05 4.85
CA HIS A 40 -10.42 -6.98 4.53
C HIS A 40 -11.54 -7.40 3.57
N GLY A 41 -11.54 -8.66 3.12
CA GLY A 41 -12.55 -9.20 2.19
C GLY A 41 -12.51 -8.58 0.79
N VAL A 42 -11.36 -8.04 0.36
CA VAL A 42 -11.20 -7.38 -0.95
C VAL A 42 -10.53 -8.28 -1.99
N LYS A 43 -10.55 -7.88 -3.26
CA LYS A 43 -9.90 -8.67 -4.32
C LYS A 43 -8.38 -8.53 -4.25
N LYS A 44 -7.66 -9.63 -4.00
CA LYS A 44 -6.18 -9.68 -4.01
C LYS A 44 -5.54 -9.13 -5.29
N ASN A 45 -6.20 -9.32 -6.45
CA ASN A 45 -5.73 -8.77 -7.72
C ASN A 45 -5.78 -7.24 -7.75
N ALA A 46 -6.78 -6.62 -7.11
CA ALA A 46 -6.87 -5.16 -7.02
C ALA A 46 -5.75 -4.62 -6.11
N LEU A 47 -5.57 -5.21 -4.93
CA LEU A 47 -4.48 -4.84 -4.02
C LEU A 47 -3.09 -5.04 -4.65
N TYR A 48 -2.87 -6.16 -5.34
CA TYR A 48 -1.60 -6.44 -5.99
C TYR A 48 -1.28 -5.45 -7.12
N LYS A 49 -2.27 -5.13 -7.97
CA LYS A 49 -2.11 -4.10 -9.01
C LYS A 49 -1.80 -2.74 -8.42
N TYR A 50 -2.60 -2.30 -7.43
CA TYR A 50 -2.35 -1.06 -6.71
C TYR A 50 -0.94 -1.02 -6.13
N ALA A 51 -0.49 -2.10 -5.49
CA ALA A 51 0.82 -2.16 -4.89
C ALA A 51 1.96 -2.17 -5.92
N LEU A 52 1.78 -2.79 -7.09
CA LEU A 52 2.74 -2.73 -8.20
C LEU A 52 2.84 -1.31 -8.79
N GLU A 53 1.70 -0.65 -9.01
CA GLU A 53 1.64 0.74 -9.48
C GLU A 53 2.29 1.67 -8.46
N GLN A 54 2.03 1.44 -7.18
CA GLN A 54 2.66 2.16 -6.08
C GLN A 54 4.17 1.89 -6.07
N GLN A 55 4.65 0.64 -6.10
CA GLN A 55 6.07 0.26 -6.16
C GLN A 55 6.79 0.91 -7.35
N GLY A 56 6.17 0.94 -8.52
CA GLY A 56 6.67 1.64 -9.71
C GLY A 56 6.75 3.16 -9.56
N ARG A 57 5.86 3.76 -8.75
CA ARG A 57 5.91 5.18 -8.39
C ARG A 57 6.94 5.48 -7.29
N VAL A 58 7.15 4.59 -6.31
CA VAL A 58 8.14 4.82 -5.24
C VAL A 58 9.57 4.81 -5.79
N ILE A 59 9.90 3.97 -6.79
CA ILE A 59 11.24 4.01 -7.42
C ILE A 59 11.55 5.33 -8.13
N THR A 60 10.54 6.06 -8.61
CA THR A 60 10.70 7.39 -9.22
C THR A 60 10.66 8.52 -8.18
N GLY A 61 10.01 8.32 -7.03
CA GLY A 61 9.88 9.32 -5.97
C GLY A 61 10.90 9.24 -4.83
N VAL A 62 11.52 8.08 -4.57
CA VAL A 62 12.45 7.87 -3.43
C VAL A 62 13.79 8.56 -3.67
N ALA A 63 14.20 8.76 -4.92
CA ALA A 63 15.36 9.57 -5.25
C ALA A 63 15.23 11.03 -4.76
N ALA A 64 14.01 11.57 -4.65
CA ALA A 64 13.78 12.94 -4.18
C ALA A 64 13.72 13.05 -2.65
N GLY A 65 13.33 11.98 -1.93
CA GLY A 65 13.05 12.03 -0.49
C GLY A 65 14.21 11.66 0.44
N ILE A 66 15.14 10.79 0.01
CA ILE A 66 16.27 10.37 0.88
C ILE A 66 17.41 11.41 0.90
N ALA A 67 17.40 12.40 0.00
CA ALA A 67 18.42 13.45 -0.06
C ALA A 67 18.35 14.50 1.08
N LEU A 68 17.30 14.51 1.93
CA LEU A 68 17.12 15.58 2.93
C LEU A 68 17.31 15.16 4.40
N GLN A 69 17.73 13.93 4.70
CA GLN A 69 17.88 13.46 6.10
C GLN A 69 19.33 13.19 6.52
N ARG A 70 20.32 13.76 5.82
CA ARG A 70 21.74 13.69 6.19
C ARG A 70 22.52 14.99 5.94
N LEU A 71 22.01 16.13 6.40
CA LEU A 71 22.80 17.34 6.62
C LEU A 71 22.41 17.97 7.96
#